data_AF-A0A4T0X4L7-F1
#
_entry.id   AF-A0A4T0X4L7-F1
#
_cell.length_a   1.000
_cell.length_b   1.000
_cell.length_c   1.000
_cell.angle_alpha   90.00
_cell.angle_beta   90.00
_cell.angle_gamma   90.00
#
_symmetry.space_group_name_H-M   'P 1'
#
loop_
_entity.id
_entity.type
_entity.pdbx_description
1 polymer ?
#
loop_
_entity_poly.entity_id
_entity_poly.type
_entity_poly.pdbx_seq_one_letter_code
_entity_poly.pdbx_strand_id
1 'polypeptide(L)'
;MYSSPASPSPASQSSPQLSPQPQPQPQPASPVLPPSPSPSPSPPPQKKSLTHRLKYFLLRQNRPFNIDEISAFFSWILMGNVLWILIGTTTFFGFLIYIVNWIGDGEIERMVLKKLLTFDNKLNMDLTSKNFKATWVDGKIKIRNLRVLSPPGQTRSNYQFEINEINLTFSFNKWLDGMGLIDGIEIDGLNGDVNIVDNDELRLDESFNDRYILNHLKVKHSHIKFHNDKYFKRPLELVIFNCELDKLRRKWMVYDFLNANSMFGSLGGSLFTLHKRQHRFAQFGENNDSNNVSYEDEELRKRITRLRIDMLDLSFLNNENSKLNWIKSGKAEVIFDILMPEDDLCTHHEKKIDKFSLDLLKEKAITVYKKIIDQYEEPQLNLEMNKYVVIDMKINYYNLKAKMPSDIPCSSLTGKPYISAPELQSLITFINDEKFGLSSANFQQISNGIDADDDTYTEYTQDDSIEDNDYNEITINDDDDESSVIDKNKMLPPIKFRIIQNLNDFEYLDLPSLISFTSLPKPEDCADEKIIKSFVNTNKFIDASITEVLSLLLVYKEEIQTNLIGLYSRRSGFEILFNNFILGNLILVGLGSFVI
;
A
#
# COMPACT_ATOMS: atom_id res chain seq x y z
N MET A 1 -6.36 -15.53 82.21
CA MET A 1 -6.24 -16.19 83.53
C MET A 1 -4.76 -16.22 83.86
N TYR A 2 -4.33 -15.35 84.78
CA TYR A 2 -3.97 -15.73 86.17
C TYR A 2 -2.63 -16.49 86.18
N SER A 3 -1.58 -16.13 86.93
CA SER A 3 -1.46 -15.30 88.14
C SER A 3 0.02 -15.24 88.51
N SER A 4 0.50 -14.13 89.07
CA SER A 4 1.59 -14.16 90.05
C SER A 4 1.15 -14.95 91.29
N PRO A 5 2.08 -15.53 92.06
CA PRO A 5 2.45 -14.95 93.35
C PRO A 5 3.95 -15.25 93.67
N ALA A 6 4.61 -14.84 94.74
CA ALA A 6 4.45 -13.83 95.79
C ALA A 6 5.82 -13.81 96.51
N SER A 7 6.12 -12.69 97.15
CA SER A 7 7.22 -12.47 98.09
C SER A 7 7.16 -13.40 99.32
N PRO A 8 8.23 -13.43 100.14
CA PRO A 8 8.19 -12.64 101.38
C PRO A 8 9.54 -11.97 101.77
N SER A 9 9.42 -10.87 102.52
CA SER A 9 10.48 -10.14 103.25
C SER A 9 10.72 -10.78 104.65
N PRO A 10 11.37 -10.15 105.67
CA PRO A 10 12.31 -9.01 105.75
C PRO A 10 13.50 -9.27 106.75
N ALA A 11 14.22 -8.19 107.13
CA ALA A 11 15.05 -7.99 108.34
C ALA A 11 16.52 -8.43 108.25
N SER A 12 17.53 -7.77 108.86
CA SER A 12 17.67 -6.49 109.56
C SER A 12 19.16 -6.33 109.93
N GLN A 13 19.68 -5.11 109.77
CA GLN A 13 20.71 -4.43 110.60
C GLN A 13 21.97 -5.19 111.07
N SER A 14 23.14 -4.70 110.63
CA SER A 14 24.22 -4.25 111.54
C SER A 14 25.40 -3.63 110.76
N SER A 15 25.56 -2.31 110.84
CA SER A 15 26.87 -1.62 110.73
C SER A 15 27.54 -1.63 112.11
N PRO A 16 28.87 -1.51 112.26
CA PRO A 16 29.59 -0.23 112.13
C PRO A 16 30.99 -0.42 111.48
N GLN A 17 31.78 0.56 111.05
CA GLN A 17 32.44 1.62 111.83
C GLN A 17 33.30 2.42 110.81
N LEU A 18 33.06 3.73 110.60
CA LEU A 18 33.89 4.87 111.02
C LEU A 18 35.41 4.65 110.81
N SER A 19 36.24 5.50 110.18
CA SER A 19 36.27 6.92 109.74
C SER A 19 37.69 7.15 109.14
N PRO A 20 38.19 8.35 108.74
CA PRO A 20 37.54 9.67 108.62
C PRO A 20 37.80 10.41 107.29
N GLN A 21 36.86 11.29 106.93
CA GLN A 21 37.12 12.53 106.17
C GLN A 21 38.05 13.47 106.96
N PRO A 22 38.77 14.38 106.29
CA PRO A 22 38.97 15.73 106.80
C PRO A 22 37.76 16.61 106.40
N GLN A 23 37.14 17.20 107.42
CA GLN A 23 35.96 18.08 107.34
C GLN A 23 36.29 19.52 106.86
N PRO A 24 35.24 20.29 106.53
CA PRO A 24 35.30 21.52 105.73
C PRO A 24 35.42 22.78 106.58
N GLN A 25 35.85 23.88 105.96
CA GLN A 25 35.76 25.24 106.51
C GLN A 25 35.62 26.26 105.35
N PRO A 26 35.05 27.46 105.58
CA PRO A 26 33.63 27.75 105.38
C PRO A 26 33.42 28.72 104.20
N GLN A 27 32.22 28.73 103.62
CA GLN A 27 31.81 29.78 102.68
C GLN A 27 31.72 31.14 103.40
N PRO A 28 32.33 32.21 102.86
CA PRO A 28 31.89 33.57 103.09
C PRO A 28 30.91 33.99 101.98
N ALA A 29 29.97 34.83 102.39
CA ALA A 29 28.86 35.34 101.62
C ALA A 29 29.21 35.86 100.21
N SER A 30 28.30 35.59 99.29
CA SER A 30 28.27 36.07 97.91
C SER A 30 28.24 37.61 97.84
N PRO A 31 29.11 38.26 97.06
CA PRO A 31 28.86 39.59 96.54
C PRO A 31 27.99 39.49 95.29
N VAL A 32 26.93 40.29 95.28
CA VAL A 32 25.94 40.50 94.21
C VAL A 32 26.61 40.71 92.84
N LEU A 33 26.31 39.84 91.87
CA LEU A 33 26.62 40.04 90.45
C LEU A 33 25.48 40.80 89.77
N PRO A 34 25.76 41.75 88.85
CA PRO A 34 24.75 42.54 88.14
C PRO A 34 23.95 41.67 87.15
N PRO A 35 22.73 42.09 86.77
CA PRO A 35 21.78 41.25 86.05
C PRO A 35 22.27 40.90 84.64
N SER A 36 22.06 39.63 84.27
CA SER A 36 22.26 39.07 82.93
C SER A 36 21.45 39.81 81.87
N PRO A 37 22.03 40.11 80.68
CA PRO A 37 21.26 40.67 79.57
C PRO A 37 20.28 39.63 79.01
N SER A 38 19.04 40.06 78.83
CA SER A 38 17.94 39.33 78.18
C SER A 38 18.33 38.79 76.79
N PRO A 39 17.81 37.61 76.39
CA PRO A 39 18.13 37.00 75.10
C PRO A 39 17.55 37.84 73.95
N SER A 40 18.38 38.09 72.94
CA SER A 40 17.97 38.68 71.67
C SER A 40 16.93 37.78 70.96
N PRO A 41 15.97 38.36 70.21
CA PRO A 41 14.98 37.57 69.51
C PRO A 41 15.64 36.78 68.38
N SER A 42 15.47 35.45 68.40
CA SER A 42 15.81 34.57 67.28
C SER A 42 15.09 35.03 66.01
N PRO A 43 15.76 35.12 64.84
CA PRO A 43 15.07 35.44 63.60
C PRO A 43 14.10 34.29 63.23
N PRO A 44 12.95 34.59 62.59
CA PRO A 44 11.99 33.56 62.21
C PRO A 44 12.62 32.56 61.23
N PRO A 45 12.14 31.31 61.15
CA PRO A 45 12.69 30.31 60.26
C PRO A 45 12.51 30.79 58.81
N GLN A 46 13.61 31.25 58.20
CA GLN A 46 13.63 31.56 56.78
C GLN A 46 13.21 30.30 56.04
N LYS A 47 12.11 30.39 55.27
CA LYS A 47 11.69 29.34 54.34
C LYS A 47 12.89 29.05 53.42
N LYS A 48 13.64 27.98 53.74
CA LYS A 48 14.80 27.56 52.94
C LYS A 48 14.26 27.12 51.59
N SER A 49 14.38 28.02 50.63
CA SER A 49 14.04 27.82 49.22
C SER A 49 14.57 26.47 48.73
N LEU A 50 13.78 25.77 47.92
CA LEU A 50 14.14 24.52 47.23
C LEU A 50 15.54 24.62 46.58
N THR A 51 15.91 25.83 46.14
CA THR A 51 17.21 26.16 45.56
C THR A 51 18.38 25.86 46.51
N HIS A 52 18.24 26.08 47.81
CA HIS A 52 19.29 25.75 48.78
C HIS A 52 19.45 24.24 48.98
N ARG A 53 18.36 23.47 48.93
CA ARG A 53 18.40 22.01 49.05
C ARG A 53 19.01 21.38 47.80
N LEU A 54 18.63 21.85 46.61
CA LEU A 54 19.20 21.40 45.34
C LEU A 54 20.69 21.77 45.23
N LYS A 55 21.06 23.00 45.65
CA LYS A 55 22.45 23.48 45.67
C LYS A 55 23.33 22.67 46.62
N TYR A 56 22.85 22.35 47.82
CA TYR A 56 23.60 21.54 48.78
C TYR A 56 23.70 20.07 48.34
N PHE A 57 22.68 19.54 47.66
CA PHE A 57 22.72 18.19 47.10
C PHE A 57 23.74 18.07 45.94
N LEU A 58 23.79 19.05 45.04
CA LEU A 58 24.66 19.00 43.87
C LEU A 58 26.13 19.31 44.15
N LEU A 59 26.42 20.28 45.02
CA LEU A 59 27.78 20.79 45.22
C LEU A 59 28.35 20.49 46.61
N ARG A 60 27.52 20.02 47.57
CA ARG A 60 27.86 19.81 49.00
C ARG A 60 28.52 21.02 49.69
N GLN A 61 28.60 22.17 49.01
CA GLN A 61 29.29 23.40 49.42
C GLN A 61 28.53 24.62 48.90
N ASN A 62 28.59 25.73 49.65
CA ASN A 62 27.88 26.95 49.33
C ASN A 62 28.76 27.97 48.58
N ARG A 63 29.30 27.59 47.40
CA ARG A 63 30.07 28.49 46.50
C ARG A 63 29.23 28.96 45.30
N PRO A 64 29.57 30.09 44.63
CA PRO A 64 29.00 30.44 43.33
C PRO A 64 29.48 29.45 42.27
N PHE A 65 28.63 29.14 41.29
CA PHE A 65 28.98 28.24 40.18
C PHE A 65 30.13 28.84 39.36
N ASN A 66 31.19 28.06 39.15
CA ASN A 66 32.24 28.47 38.22
C ASN A 66 31.76 28.29 36.76
N ILE A 67 32.27 29.12 35.85
CA ILE A 67 31.96 29.02 34.42
C ILE A 67 32.33 27.63 33.88
N ASP A 68 33.44 27.05 34.36
CA ASP A 68 33.87 25.69 34.00
C ASP A 68 32.89 24.61 34.47
N GLU A 69 32.23 24.81 35.60
CA GLU A 69 31.22 23.88 36.10
C GLU A 69 29.93 24.00 35.28
N ILE A 70 29.48 25.24 35.03
CA ILE A 70 28.29 25.51 34.20
C ILE A 70 28.51 24.95 32.79
N SER A 71 29.69 25.13 32.21
CA SER A 71 30.03 24.61 30.88
C SER A 71 30.17 23.08 30.88
N ALA A 72 30.69 22.46 31.94
CA ALA A 72 30.72 21.02 32.10
C ALA A 72 29.31 20.43 32.21
N PHE A 73 28.42 21.05 33.00
CA PHE A 73 27.01 20.67 33.08
C PHE A 73 26.32 20.83 31.73
N PHE A 74 26.54 21.96 31.04
CA PHE A 74 25.96 22.19 29.72
C PHE A 74 26.46 21.17 28.71
N SER A 75 27.76 20.84 28.74
CA SER A 75 28.37 19.84 27.87
C SER A 75 27.82 18.43 28.15
N TRP A 76 27.62 18.07 29.41
CA TRP A 76 27.04 16.77 29.78
C TRP A 76 25.57 16.66 29.39
N ILE A 77 24.77 17.72 29.62
CA ILE A 77 23.37 17.78 29.20
C ILE A 77 23.29 17.70 27.67
N LEU A 78 24.13 18.45 26.96
CA LEU A 78 24.16 18.44 25.50
C LEU A 78 24.55 17.05 24.98
N MET A 79 25.62 16.45 25.50
CA MET A 79 26.07 15.11 25.11
C MET A 79 25.02 14.04 25.43
N GLY A 80 24.35 14.15 26.59
CA GLY A 80 23.27 13.24 27.00
C GLY A 80 22.05 13.33 26.08
N ASN A 81 21.64 14.55 25.68
CA ASN A 81 20.54 14.73 24.73
C ASN A 81 20.90 14.21 23.33
N VAL A 82 22.13 14.44 22.86
CA VAL A 82 22.60 13.90 21.58
C VAL A 82 22.58 12.37 21.60
N LEU A 83 23.09 11.74 22.66
CA LEU A 83 23.06 10.30 22.82
C LEU A 83 21.62 9.76 22.88
N TRP A 84 20.72 10.46 23.56
CA TRP A 84 19.32 10.08 23.65
C TRP A 84 18.59 10.21 22.30
N ILE A 85 18.85 11.27 21.52
CA ILE A 85 18.29 11.44 20.17
C ILE A 85 18.77 10.32 19.23
N LEU A 86 20.03 9.90 19.36
CA LEU A 86 20.62 8.83 18.57
C LEU A 86 20.02 7.45 18.89
N ILE A 87 19.74 7.18 20.18
CA ILE A 87 19.22 5.88 20.65
C ILE A 87 17.69 5.81 20.55
N GLY A 88 17.01 6.92 20.80
CA GLY A 88 15.56 6.96 21.01
C GLY A 88 14.94 8.25 20.50
N THR A 89 15.02 8.49 19.19
CA THR A 89 14.49 9.69 18.53
C THR A 89 13.00 9.90 18.84
N THR A 90 12.17 8.86 18.71
CA THR A 90 10.72 8.96 19.00
C THR A 90 10.45 9.19 20.48
N THR A 91 11.21 8.59 21.40
CA THR A 91 11.12 8.86 22.84
C THR A 91 11.49 10.29 23.18
N PHE A 92 12.51 10.85 22.52
CA PHE A 92 12.92 12.25 22.70
C PHE A 92 11.79 13.20 22.26
N PHE A 93 11.26 13.02 21.05
CA PHE A 93 10.13 13.84 20.57
C PHE A 93 8.86 13.61 21.39
N GLY A 94 8.61 12.38 21.85
CA GLY A 94 7.49 12.06 22.72
C GLY A 94 7.57 12.78 24.06
N PHE A 95 8.76 12.85 24.65
CA PHE A 95 9.02 13.62 25.87
C PHE A 95 8.90 15.13 25.63
N LEU A 96 9.35 15.62 24.47
CA LEU A 96 9.16 17.03 24.08
C LEU A 96 7.68 17.38 24.00
N ILE A 97 6.86 16.56 23.34
CA ILE A 97 5.40 16.74 23.27
C ILE A 97 4.79 16.67 24.66
N TYR A 98 5.23 15.73 25.51
CA TYR A 98 4.77 15.64 26.90
C TYR A 98 5.02 16.93 27.69
N ILE A 99 6.22 17.53 27.57
CA ILE A 99 6.54 18.82 28.21
C ILE A 99 5.67 19.94 27.63
N VAL A 100 5.52 20.00 26.30
CA VAL A 100 4.72 21.05 25.65
C VAL A 100 3.26 20.95 26.07
N ASN A 101 2.71 19.74 26.17
CA ASN A 101 1.36 19.50 26.67
C ASN A 101 1.19 19.86 28.14
N TRP A 102 2.26 19.81 28.94
CA TRP A 102 2.23 20.23 30.35
C TRP A 102 2.24 21.76 30.51
N ILE A 103 2.91 22.47 29.61
CA ILE A 103 3.13 23.93 29.71
C ILE A 103 2.10 24.74 28.90
N GLY A 104 1.63 24.23 27.77
CA GLY A 104 0.96 25.02 26.74
C GLY A 104 -0.58 25.00 26.76
N ASP A 105 -1.16 26.09 26.25
CA ASP A 105 -2.61 26.29 26.03
C ASP A 105 -3.08 25.68 24.67
N GLY A 106 -2.46 24.58 24.25
CA GLY A 106 -2.71 23.92 22.95
C GLY A 106 -2.14 24.65 21.70
N GLU A 107 -2.00 25.98 21.71
CA GLU A 107 -1.43 26.72 20.56
C GLU A 107 0.05 26.40 20.32
N ILE A 108 0.84 26.35 21.40
CA ILE A 108 2.27 26.04 21.34
C ILE A 108 2.49 24.60 20.85
N GLU A 109 1.65 23.66 21.31
CA GLU A 109 1.65 22.26 20.86
C GLU A 109 1.47 22.17 19.35
N ARG A 110 0.46 22.87 18.81
CA ARG A 110 0.19 22.92 17.36
C ARG A 110 1.37 23.51 16.60
N MET A 111 1.96 24.60 17.08
CA MET A 111 3.10 25.23 16.40
C MET A 111 4.33 24.30 16.36
N VAL A 112 4.65 23.66 17.49
CA VAL A 112 5.77 22.71 17.60
C VAL A 112 5.52 21.50 16.70
N LEU A 113 4.32 20.91 16.75
CA LEU A 113 4.01 19.74 15.94
C LEU A 113 3.99 20.07 14.45
N LYS A 114 3.40 21.20 14.05
CA LYS A 114 3.41 21.63 12.65
C LYS A 114 4.84 21.71 12.13
N LYS A 115 5.73 22.40 12.85
CA LYS A 115 7.15 22.51 12.48
C LYS A 115 7.86 21.16 12.43
N LEU A 116 7.53 20.23 13.34
CA LEU A 116 8.14 18.89 13.37
C LEU A 116 7.74 18.05 12.15
N LEU A 117 6.45 18.06 11.79
CA LEU A 117 5.93 17.25 10.70
C LEU A 117 6.21 17.84 9.31
N THR A 118 6.37 19.16 9.22
CA THR A 118 6.80 19.87 8.00
C THR A 118 8.30 20.13 7.98
N PHE A 119 9.09 19.45 8.81
CA PHE A 119 10.52 19.74 8.93
C PHE A 119 11.29 19.35 7.66
N ASP A 120 10.97 18.19 7.12
CA ASP A 120 11.62 17.56 5.97
C ASP A 120 10.71 17.48 4.73
N ASN A 121 9.47 17.97 4.86
CA ASN A 121 8.39 17.83 3.88
C ASN A 121 7.70 19.17 3.65
N LYS A 122 7.23 19.43 2.43
CA LYS A 122 6.46 20.63 2.09
C LYS A 122 4.95 20.48 2.34
N LEU A 123 4.56 19.56 3.22
CA LEU A 123 3.14 19.31 3.54
C LEU A 123 2.48 20.54 4.17
N ASN A 124 1.29 20.89 3.71
CA ASN A 124 0.48 21.92 4.34
C ASN A 124 -0.56 21.28 5.26
N MET A 125 -0.43 21.51 6.57
CA MET A 125 -1.37 20.99 7.55
C MET A 125 -2.11 22.13 8.24
N ASP A 126 -3.43 21.96 8.36
CA ASP A 126 -4.29 22.80 9.15
C ASP A 126 -4.57 22.15 10.51
N LEU A 127 -3.95 22.70 11.55
CA LEU A 127 -4.11 22.24 12.93
C LEU A 127 -5.13 23.06 13.72
N THR A 128 -6.01 23.79 13.03
CA THR A 128 -6.99 24.70 13.66
C THR A 128 -8.18 23.96 14.28
N SER A 129 -8.29 22.63 14.08
CA SER A 129 -9.42 21.86 14.60
C SER A 129 -9.48 21.91 16.14
N LYS A 130 -10.65 22.22 16.69
CA LYS A 130 -10.85 22.36 18.15
C LYS A 130 -10.57 21.06 18.92
N ASN A 131 -10.71 19.91 18.26
CA ASN A 131 -10.51 18.57 18.83
C ASN A 131 -9.14 17.98 18.48
N PHE A 132 -8.23 18.78 17.92
CA PHE A 132 -6.85 18.35 17.69
C PHE A 132 -6.16 18.00 19.00
N LYS A 133 -5.45 16.86 19.03
CA LYS A 133 -4.66 16.43 20.18
C LYS A 133 -3.47 15.59 19.74
N ALA A 134 -2.27 15.91 20.22
CA ALA A 134 -1.10 15.06 20.10
C ALA A 134 -0.77 14.43 21.45
N THR A 135 -0.49 13.14 21.45
CA THR A 135 -0.11 12.37 22.64
C THR A 135 1.02 11.42 22.31
N TRP A 136 1.82 11.09 23.32
CA TRP A 136 2.83 10.07 23.20
C TRP A 136 2.36 8.82 23.95
N VAL A 137 2.13 7.72 23.22
CA VAL A 137 1.61 6.46 23.73
C VAL A 137 2.34 5.31 23.04
N ASP A 138 2.74 4.28 23.79
CA ASP A 138 3.40 3.07 23.28
C ASP A 138 4.62 3.33 22.38
N GLY A 139 5.42 4.35 22.71
CA GLY A 139 6.60 4.70 21.92
C GLY A 139 6.29 5.38 20.58
N LYS A 140 5.02 5.70 20.29
CA LYS A 140 4.57 6.37 19.06
C LYS A 140 3.94 7.73 19.38
N ILE A 141 4.06 8.65 18.45
CA ILE A 141 3.39 9.95 18.54
C ILE A 141 2.05 9.84 17.84
N LYS A 142 0.99 9.86 18.64
CA LYS A 142 -0.40 9.72 18.25
C LYS A 142 -1.03 11.09 18.09
N ILE A 143 -1.49 11.39 16.88
CA ILE A 143 -2.12 12.67 16.50
C ILE A 143 -3.56 12.38 16.12
N ARG A 144 -4.51 13.17 16.62
CA ARG A 144 -5.93 13.00 16.32
C ARG A 144 -6.53 14.21 15.63
N ASN A 145 -7.49 13.96 14.75
CA ASN A 145 -8.27 14.95 14.02
C ASN A 145 -7.37 15.92 13.22
N LEU A 146 -6.49 15.35 12.40
CA LEU A 146 -5.59 16.11 11.52
C LEU A 146 -6.31 16.46 10.21
N ARG A 147 -6.16 17.71 9.76
CA ARG A 147 -6.53 18.08 8.38
C ARG A 147 -5.29 18.41 7.58
N VAL A 148 -5.17 17.75 6.43
CA VAL A 148 -4.11 17.98 5.45
C VAL A 148 -4.73 18.61 4.22
N LEU A 149 -4.14 19.70 3.77
CA LEU A 149 -4.62 20.48 2.63
C LEU A 149 -3.53 20.52 1.57
N SER A 150 -3.91 20.71 0.31
CA SER A 150 -2.94 21.05 -0.72
C SER A 150 -2.18 22.34 -0.37
N PRO A 151 -0.89 22.45 -0.70
CA PRO A 151 -0.13 23.68 -0.55
C PRO A 151 -0.77 24.85 -1.32
N PRO A 152 -0.87 26.05 -0.72
CA PRO A 152 -1.41 27.22 -1.40
C PRO A 152 -0.49 27.61 -2.57
N GLY A 153 -1.04 27.67 -3.77
CA GLY A 153 -0.29 27.99 -5.01
C GLY A 153 -0.02 26.79 -5.92
N GLN A 154 -0.33 25.56 -5.50
CA GLN A 154 -0.33 24.39 -6.38
C GLN A 154 -1.66 24.35 -7.14
N THR A 155 -1.68 24.81 -8.39
CA THR A 155 -2.91 24.91 -9.21
C THR A 155 -3.33 23.60 -9.88
N ARG A 156 -2.62 22.49 -9.62
CA ARG A 156 -2.68 21.26 -10.42
C ARG A 156 -3.34 20.07 -9.72
N SER A 157 -3.29 20.00 -8.40
CA SER A 157 -4.03 19.00 -7.62
C SER A 157 -4.52 19.63 -6.33
N ASN A 158 -5.83 19.62 -6.15
CA ASN A 158 -6.48 20.10 -4.94
C ASN A 158 -6.92 18.88 -4.16
N TYR A 159 -6.35 18.69 -2.98
CA TYR A 159 -6.74 17.61 -2.08
C TYR A 159 -7.03 18.17 -0.70
N GLN A 160 -8.06 17.63 -0.09
CA GLN A 160 -8.40 17.87 1.30
C GLN A 160 -8.61 16.52 1.97
N PHE A 161 -7.76 16.23 2.94
CA PHE A 161 -7.82 15.00 3.72
C PHE A 161 -8.11 15.33 5.18
N GLU A 162 -9.08 14.61 5.74
CA GLU A 162 -9.38 14.58 7.16
C GLU A 162 -8.94 13.22 7.69
N ILE A 163 -8.12 13.22 8.74
CA ILE A 163 -7.54 12.01 9.29
C ILE A 163 -7.90 11.92 10.77
N ASN A 164 -8.56 10.83 11.15
CA ASN A 164 -9.01 10.62 12.53
C ASN A 164 -7.85 10.38 13.49
N GLU A 165 -6.95 9.45 13.16
CA GLU A 165 -5.79 9.12 13.98
C GLU A 165 -4.56 8.80 13.11
N ILE A 166 -3.40 9.33 13.51
CA ILE A 166 -2.10 9.03 12.91
C ILE A 166 -1.12 8.67 14.03
N ASN A 167 -0.45 7.53 13.91
CA ASN A 167 0.68 7.18 14.76
C ASN A 167 1.98 7.30 13.97
N LEU A 168 2.94 8.02 14.53
CA LEU A 168 4.23 8.27 13.91
C LEU A 168 5.38 7.72 14.74
N THR A 169 6.38 7.17 14.05
CA THR A 169 7.71 6.89 14.59
C THR A 169 8.76 7.71 13.86
N PHE A 170 9.84 8.07 14.55
CA PHE A 170 10.92 8.88 14.01
C PHE A 170 12.25 8.15 14.08
N SER A 171 13.12 8.37 13.09
CA SER A 171 14.46 7.80 13.05
C SER A 171 15.49 8.87 12.67
N PHE A 172 16.31 9.26 13.64
CA PHE A 172 17.38 10.24 13.43
C PHE A 172 18.50 9.69 12.55
N ASN A 173 18.83 8.40 12.66
CA ASN A 173 19.84 7.77 11.82
C ASN A 173 19.45 7.86 10.35
N LYS A 174 18.20 7.52 10.04
CA LYS A 174 17.63 7.61 8.71
C LYS A 174 17.61 9.06 8.20
N TRP A 175 17.29 10.02 9.07
CA TRP A 175 17.31 11.44 8.73
C TRP A 175 18.72 11.93 8.39
N LEU A 176 19.74 11.56 9.18
CA LEU A 176 21.15 11.89 8.92
C LEU A 176 21.64 11.32 7.57
N ASP A 177 21.14 10.16 7.17
CA ASP A 177 21.45 9.55 5.88
C ASP A 177 20.77 10.26 4.69
N GLY A 178 19.84 11.18 4.98
CA GLY A 178 19.08 11.96 3.99
C GLY A 178 17.80 11.27 3.51
N MET A 179 17.34 10.23 4.21
CA MET A 179 16.16 9.44 3.83
C MET A 179 14.85 9.92 4.48
N GLY A 180 14.90 10.98 5.28
CA GLY A 180 13.74 11.56 6.00
C GLY A 180 13.65 11.17 7.48
N LEU A 181 12.93 11.96 8.26
CA LEU A 181 12.80 11.82 9.71
C LEU A 181 11.71 10.83 10.13
N ILE A 182 10.59 10.80 9.43
CA ILE A 182 9.45 9.91 9.75
C ILE A 182 9.80 8.51 9.32
N ASP A 183 9.96 7.58 10.25
CA ASP A 183 10.34 6.20 9.98
C ASP A 183 9.12 5.36 9.55
N GLY A 184 8.07 5.38 10.37
CA GLY A 184 6.84 4.65 10.15
C GLY A 184 5.60 5.49 10.41
N ILE A 185 4.55 5.22 9.63
CA ILE A 185 3.26 5.90 9.71
C ILE A 185 2.15 4.87 9.79
N GLU A 186 1.27 5.03 10.77
CA GLU A 186 -0.01 4.32 10.81
C GLU A 186 -1.13 5.34 10.69
N ILE A 187 -2.01 5.17 9.71
CA ILE A 187 -3.13 6.04 9.42
C ILE A 187 -4.41 5.25 9.68
N ASP A 188 -5.30 5.80 10.50
CA ASP A 188 -6.64 5.24 10.74
C ASP A 188 -7.70 6.31 10.47
N GLY A 189 -8.66 5.99 9.60
CA GLY A 189 -9.76 6.88 9.25
C GLY A 189 -9.33 8.09 8.42
N LEU A 190 -8.63 7.85 7.30
CA LEU A 190 -8.37 8.89 6.29
C LEU A 190 -9.60 9.03 5.38
N ASN A 191 -10.19 10.21 5.34
CA ASN A 191 -11.28 10.54 4.44
C ASN A 191 -10.93 11.79 3.62
N GLY A 192 -11.21 11.80 2.32
CA GLY A 192 -11.02 13.01 1.55
C GLY A 192 -11.26 12.88 0.07
N ASP A 193 -11.28 14.04 -0.58
CA ASP A 193 -11.48 14.19 -2.01
C ASP A 193 -10.19 14.71 -2.64
N VAL A 194 -9.83 14.10 -3.77
CA VAL A 194 -8.67 14.49 -4.59
C VAL A 194 -9.18 14.92 -5.94
N ASN A 195 -9.02 16.21 -6.24
CA ASN A 195 -9.33 16.79 -7.54
C ASN A 195 -8.03 16.94 -8.31
N ILE A 196 -7.83 16.10 -9.33
CA ILE A 196 -6.68 16.19 -10.23
C ILE A 196 -7.08 17.19 -11.32
N VAL A 197 -6.49 18.38 -11.31
CA VAL A 197 -6.84 19.48 -12.22
C VAL A 197 -6.14 19.30 -13.57
N ASP A 198 -6.87 19.59 -14.64
CA ASP A 198 -6.54 19.39 -16.06
C ASP A 198 -5.36 20.22 -16.59
N ASN A 199 -4.16 20.05 -16.05
CA ASN A 199 -2.96 20.36 -16.82
C ASN A 199 -2.34 19.05 -17.31
N ASP A 200 -1.99 18.98 -18.59
CA ASP A 200 -1.51 17.80 -19.33
C ASP A 200 -0.24 17.14 -18.77
N GLU A 201 0.27 17.62 -17.64
CA GLU A 201 1.40 17.08 -16.92
C GLU A 201 0.96 16.63 -15.52
N LEU A 202 0.81 15.32 -15.31
CA LEU A 202 0.73 14.73 -13.98
C LEU A 202 2.04 14.97 -13.25
N ARG A 203 2.17 16.12 -12.60
CA ARG A 203 3.25 16.34 -11.63
C ARG A 203 2.87 15.62 -10.34
N LEU A 204 3.59 14.53 -10.06
CA LEU A 204 3.59 13.87 -8.75
C LEU A 204 3.80 14.92 -7.65
N ASP A 205 3.11 14.75 -6.52
CA ASP A 205 3.24 15.65 -5.38
C ASP A 205 4.72 15.79 -4.95
N GLU A 206 5.22 17.03 -4.98
CA GLU A 206 6.57 17.39 -4.56
C GLU A 206 6.70 17.61 -3.05
N SER A 207 5.65 17.30 -2.28
CA SER A 207 5.66 17.43 -0.82
C SER A 207 6.78 16.65 -0.14
N PHE A 208 7.20 15.52 -0.72
CA PHE A 208 8.31 14.71 -0.22
C PHE A 208 9.52 14.75 -1.16
N ASN A 209 10.71 14.37 -0.69
CA ASN A 209 11.86 14.16 -1.56
C ASN A 209 11.82 12.74 -2.18
N ASP A 210 12.43 12.53 -3.34
CA ASP A 210 12.58 11.20 -3.95
C ASP A 210 13.41 10.23 -3.10
N ARG A 211 14.30 10.78 -2.27
CA ARG A 211 15.09 9.99 -1.31
C ARG A 211 14.32 9.63 -0.05
N TYR A 212 13.09 10.14 0.12
CA TYR A 212 12.28 9.84 1.29
C TYR A 212 11.83 8.37 1.27
N ILE A 213 12.09 7.64 2.35
CA ILE A 213 11.72 6.23 2.46
C ILE A 213 10.91 6.01 3.73
N LEU A 214 9.64 5.64 3.64
CA LEU A 214 8.91 5.15 4.82
C LEU A 214 9.21 3.66 4.98
N ASN A 215 9.70 3.24 6.14
CA ASN A 215 10.03 1.84 6.44
C ASN A 215 8.85 1.06 7.01
N HIS A 216 7.74 1.72 7.31
CA HIS A 216 6.50 1.05 7.69
C HIS A 216 5.33 1.96 7.36
N LEU A 217 4.38 1.47 6.56
CA LEU A 217 3.13 2.16 6.31
C LEU A 217 1.97 1.21 6.60
N LYS A 218 1.11 1.62 7.52
CA LYS A 218 -0.15 0.94 7.82
C LYS A 218 -1.30 1.91 7.59
N VAL A 219 -2.30 1.49 6.83
CA VAL A 219 -3.47 2.33 6.51
C VAL A 219 -4.74 1.52 6.78
N LYS A 220 -5.67 2.08 7.55
CA LYS A 220 -6.94 1.46 7.94
C LYS A 220 -8.12 2.40 7.77
N HIS A 221 -9.26 1.81 7.42
CA HIS A 221 -10.55 2.51 7.30
C HIS A 221 -10.45 3.81 6.48
N SER A 222 -9.73 3.76 5.36
CA SER A 222 -9.50 4.94 4.52
C SER A 222 -10.45 4.95 3.34
N HIS A 223 -10.98 6.12 3.01
CA HIS A 223 -11.89 6.32 1.88
C HIS A 223 -11.46 7.60 1.14
N ILE A 224 -11.10 7.45 -0.13
CA ILE A 224 -10.61 8.53 -0.97
C ILE A 224 -11.42 8.53 -2.26
N LYS A 225 -11.92 9.70 -2.67
CA LYS A 225 -12.57 9.89 -3.97
C LYS A 225 -11.68 10.70 -4.90
N PHE A 226 -11.35 10.13 -6.04
CA PHE A 226 -10.61 10.81 -7.10
C PHE A 226 -11.59 11.39 -8.12
N HIS A 227 -11.55 12.71 -8.28
CA HIS A 227 -12.31 13.44 -9.29
C HIS A 227 -11.36 13.86 -10.42
N ASN A 228 -11.60 13.33 -11.62
CA ASN A 228 -10.96 13.77 -12.85
C ASN A 228 -11.75 13.25 -14.06
N ASP A 229 -12.27 14.17 -14.86
CA ASP A 229 -13.14 13.84 -16.00
C ASP A 229 -12.35 13.20 -17.17
N LYS A 230 -11.03 13.43 -17.26
CA LYS A 230 -10.13 12.85 -18.28
C LYS A 230 -9.80 11.38 -18.03
N TYR A 231 -9.72 10.95 -16.76
CA TYR A 231 -9.47 9.55 -16.41
C TYR A 231 -10.77 8.77 -16.22
N PHE A 232 -11.74 9.34 -15.48
CA PHE A 232 -12.92 8.61 -15.03
C PHE A 232 -14.21 9.37 -15.35
N LYS A 233 -15.23 8.68 -15.90
CA LYS A 233 -16.56 9.26 -16.13
C LYS A 233 -17.33 9.63 -14.85
N ARG A 234 -16.99 8.94 -13.76
CA ARG A 234 -17.53 9.16 -12.41
C ARG A 234 -16.38 9.10 -11.41
N PRO A 235 -16.49 9.75 -10.25
CA PRO A 235 -15.41 9.75 -9.27
C PRO A 235 -14.99 8.33 -8.91
N LEU A 236 -13.69 8.04 -8.98
CA LEU A 236 -13.16 6.75 -8.60
C LEU A 236 -13.08 6.71 -7.07
N GLU A 237 -13.89 5.85 -6.47
CA GLU A 237 -13.90 5.64 -5.03
C GLU A 237 -12.92 4.51 -4.66
N LEU A 238 -11.91 4.85 -3.86
CA LEU A 238 -10.96 3.91 -3.29
C LEU A 238 -11.22 3.80 -1.79
N VAL A 239 -11.69 2.63 -1.36
CA VAL A 239 -11.84 2.27 0.05
C VAL A 239 -10.75 1.27 0.41
N ILE A 240 -9.94 1.59 1.40
CA ILE A 240 -8.92 0.70 1.96
C ILE A 240 -9.40 0.29 3.35
N PHE A 241 -9.73 -0.99 3.52
CA PHE A 241 -10.08 -1.52 4.84
C PHE A 241 -8.83 -1.72 5.69
N ASN A 242 -7.80 -2.34 5.10
CA ASN A 242 -6.48 -2.49 5.70
C ASN A 242 -5.43 -2.58 4.60
N CYS A 243 -4.29 -1.94 4.82
CA CYS A 243 -3.12 -1.98 3.96
C CYS A 243 -1.87 -1.92 4.83
N GLU A 244 -0.92 -2.80 4.55
CA GLU A 244 0.32 -2.94 5.29
C GLU A 244 1.49 -3.12 4.33
N LEU A 245 2.41 -2.15 4.35
CA LEU A 245 3.62 -2.13 3.55
C LEU A 245 4.86 -2.03 4.45
N ASP A 246 5.90 -2.79 4.09
CA ASP A 246 7.22 -2.71 4.74
C ASP A 246 8.06 -1.56 4.22
N LYS A 247 7.72 -1.00 3.06
CA LYS A 247 8.45 0.11 2.49
C LYS A 247 7.53 0.92 1.60
N LEU A 248 7.67 2.24 1.64
CA LEU A 248 7.07 3.14 0.66
C LEU A 248 8.11 4.17 0.22
N ARG A 249 8.46 4.13 -1.05
CA ARG A 249 9.32 5.08 -1.75
C ARG A 249 8.48 5.80 -2.79
N ARG A 250 8.60 7.11 -2.87
CA ARG A 250 7.84 7.91 -3.85
C ARG A 250 8.07 7.44 -5.29
N LYS A 251 9.34 7.24 -5.66
CA LYS A 251 9.75 6.83 -7.00
C LYS A 251 9.19 5.45 -7.41
N TRP A 252 9.00 4.56 -6.44
CA TRP A 252 8.66 3.14 -6.67
C TRP A 252 7.30 2.80 -6.05
N MET A 253 6.40 3.79 -5.96
CA MET A 253 5.15 3.67 -5.21
C MET A 253 4.33 2.46 -5.66
N VAL A 254 4.14 2.28 -6.97
CA VAL A 254 3.38 1.15 -7.53
C VAL A 254 4.03 -0.18 -7.20
N TYR A 255 5.35 -0.29 -7.38
CA TYR A 255 6.09 -1.49 -7.03
C TYR A 255 5.94 -1.85 -5.55
N ASP A 256 6.10 -0.87 -4.66
CA ASP A 256 6.00 -1.05 -3.23
C ASP A 256 4.56 -1.48 -2.82
N PHE A 257 3.51 -0.92 -3.46
CA PHE A 257 2.13 -1.38 -3.27
C PHE A 257 1.91 -2.80 -3.77
N LEU A 258 2.43 -3.18 -4.94
CA LEU A 258 2.32 -4.56 -5.46
C LEU A 258 3.12 -5.57 -4.60
N ASN A 259 4.13 -5.09 -3.85
CA ASN A 259 4.91 -5.88 -2.93
C ASN A 259 4.36 -5.88 -1.48
N ALA A 260 3.22 -5.23 -1.22
CA ALA A 260 2.65 -5.12 0.12
C ALA A 260 2.36 -6.50 0.74
N ASN A 261 2.41 -6.57 2.08
CA ASN A 261 2.19 -7.80 2.83
C ASN A 261 0.73 -8.25 2.76
N SER A 262 -0.17 -7.29 2.97
CA SER A 262 -1.60 -7.47 2.86
C SER A 262 -2.26 -6.14 2.54
N MET A 263 -3.15 -6.14 1.57
CA MET A 263 -4.02 -5.00 1.28
C MET A 263 -5.38 -5.50 0.81
N PHE A 264 -6.46 -4.99 1.39
CA PHE A 264 -7.80 -5.33 0.95
C PHE A 264 -8.71 -4.12 1.08
N GLY A 265 -9.65 -4.02 0.14
CA GLY A 265 -10.43 -2.82 -0.05
C GLY A 265 -11.47 -2.96 -1.14
N SER A 266 -12.02 -1.82 -1.55
CA SER A 266 -12.89 -1.69 -2.69
C SER A 266 -12.38 -0.58 -3.61
N LEU A 267 -12.40 -0.84 -4.92
CA LEU A 267 -12.05 0.09 -5.98
C LEU A 267 -13.26 0.22 -6.90
N GLY A 268 -13.87 1.40 -6.99
CA GLY A 268 -15.08 1.62 -7.79
C GLY A 268 -16.24 0.69 -7.39
N GLY A 269 -16.35 0.35 -6.11
CA GLY A 269 -17.35 -0.61 -5.60
C GLY A 269 -17.02 -2.09 -5.82
N SER A 270 -15.92 -2.40 -6.52
CA SER A 270 -15.46 -3.78 -6.75
C SER A 270 -14.44 -4.16 -5.67
N LEU A 271 -14.60 -5.33 -5.03
CA LEU A 271 -13.68 -5.74 -3.96
C LEU A 271 -12.33 -6.16 -4.55
N PHE A 272 -11.25 -5.80 -3.87
CA PHE A 272 -9.92 -6.28 -4.23
C PHE A 272 -9.16 -6.79 -3.01
N THR A 273 -8.33 -7.79 -3.25
CA THR A 273 -7.44 -8.40 -2.26
C THR A 273 -6.05 -8.56 -2.84
N LEU A 274 -5.06 -8.12 -2.11
CA LEU A 274 -3.64 -8.29 -2.39
C LEU A 274 -3.00 -8.97 -1.18
N HIS A 275 -2.37 -10.12 -1.40
CA HIS A 275 -1.70 -10.85 -0.33
C HIS A 275 -0.55 -11.68 -0.88
N LYS A 276 0.45 -11.93 -0.04
CA LYS A 276 1.47 -12.94 -0.31
C LYS A 276 0.81 -14.32 -0.39
N ARG A 277 1.15 -15.10 -1.41
CA ARG A 277 0.50 -16.39 -1.64
C ARG A 277 0.82 -17.37 -0.51
N GLN A 278 -0.20 -17.76 0.26
CA GLN A 278 -0.06 -18.74 1.35
C GLN A 278 -0.15 -20.20 0.83
N HIS A 279 0.40 -21.15 1.57
CA HIS A 279 0.37 -22.59 1.23
C HIS A 279 -1.07 -23.09 1.05
N ARG A 280 -1.35 -23.80 -0.06
CA ARG A 280 -2.62 -24.53 -0.24
C ARG A 280 -2.62 -25.93 0.40
N PHE A 281 -1.48 -26.39 0.93
CA PHE A 281 -1.27 -27.78 1.41
C PHE A 281 -0.63 -27.90 2.79
N ALA A 282 -0.48 -26.83 3.57
CA ALA A 282 0.09 -26.91 4.91
C ALA A 282 -0.76 -27.73 5.92
N GLN A 283 -1.98 -28.14 5.56
CA GLN A 283 -2.86 -29.00 6.38
C GLN A 283 -2.96 -30.45 5.92
N PHE A 284 -2.42 -30.84 4.76
CA PHE A 284 -2.45 -32.23 4.28
C PHE A 284 -1.06 -32.89 4.22
N GLY A 285 -0.03 -32.18 4.67
CA GLY A 285 1.36 -32.65 4.68
C GLY A 285 1.83 -33.30 5.99
N GLU A 286 0.95 -33.62 6.94
CA GLU A 286 1.36 -34.31 8.17
C GLU A 286 1.43 -35.85 8.04
N ASN A 287 0.95 -36.44 6.94
CA ASN A 287 0.85 -37.92 6.85
C ASN A 287 1.32 -38.56 5.52
N ASN A 288 2.10 -37.88 4.68
CA ASN A 288 2.76 -38.56 3.57
C ASN A 288 4.25 -38.19 3.52
N ASP A 289 5.08 -39.21 3.73
CA ASP A 289 6.52 -39.23 3.56
C ASP A 289 6.94 -38.86 2.13
N SER A 290 6.91 -37.57 1.82
CA SER A 290 7.59 -36.98 0.68
C SER A 290 8.23 -35.65 1.11
N ASN A 291 9.24 -35.76 1.98
CA ASN A 291 10.09 -34.67 2.49
C ASN A 291 11.03 -34.07 1.42
N ASN A 292 10.50 -33.70 0.26
CA ASN A 292 11.23 -32.92 -0.75
C ASN A 292 10.32 -31.83 -1.31
N VAL A 293 9.78 -30.96 -0.44
CA VAL A 293 9.50 -29.59 -0.87
C VAL A 293 10.84 -28.88 -0.77
N SER A 294 11.46 -28.55 -1.90
CA SER A 294 12.73 -27.83 -1.94
C SER A 294 12.57 -26.47 -1.26
N TYR A 295 13.57 -26.05 -0.49
CA TYR A 295 13.60 -24.71 0.13
C TYR A 295 13.40 -23.59 -0.91
N GLU A 296 13.80 -23.83 -2.16
CA GLU A 296 13.63 -22.92 -3.29
C GLU A 296 12.16 -22.63 -3.61
N ASP A 297 11.27 -23.64 -3.55
CA ASP A 297 9.85 -23.46 -3.83
C ASP A 297 9.13 -22.63 -2.75
N GLU A 298 9.59 -22.69 -1.49
CA GLU A 298 9.04 -21.85 -0.42
C GLU A 298 9.44 -20.37 -0.59
N GLU A 299 10.70 -20.10 -0.94
CA GLU A 299 11.17 -18.75 -1.17
C GLU A 299 10.51 -18.12 -2.40
N LEU A 300 10.40 -18.86 -3.50
CA LEU A 300 9.70 -18.40 -4.70
C LEU A 300 8.24 -18.04 -4.41
N ARG A 301 7.56 -18.76 -3.50
CA ARG A 301 6.15 -18.50 -3.17
C ARG A 301 5.94 -17.34 -2.21
N LYS A 302 6.87 -17.11 -1.27
CA LYS A 302 6.91 -15.86 -0.47
C LYS A 302 7.08 -14.62 -1.36
N ARG A 303 7.70 -14.78 -2.54
CA ARG A 303 7.91 -13.71 -3.52
C ARG A 303 6.71 -13.48 -4.45
N ILE A 304 5.74 -14.39 -4.50
CA ILE A 304 4.53 -14.21 -5.32
C ILE A 304 3.48 -13.44 -4.52
N THR A 305 3.18 -12.22 -4.95
CA THR A 305 2.01 -11.47 -4.49
C THR A 305 0.86 -11.73 -5.44
N ARG A 306 -0.30 -12.12 -4.91
CA ARG A 306 -1.54 -12.27 -5.67
C ARG A 306 -2.43 -11.04 -5.45
N LEU A 307 -2.70 -10.31 -6.53
CA LEU A 307 -3.76 -9.31 -6.59
C LEU A 307 -4.99 -9.92 -7.25
N ARG A 308 -6.15 -9.79 -6.63
CA ARG A 308 -7.44 -10.21 -7.17
C ARG A 308 -8.41 -9.04 -7.09
N ILE A 309 -9.09 -8.75 -8.19
CA ILE A 309 -10.17 -7.76 -8.27
C ILE A 309 -11.43 -8.52 -8.71
N ASP A 310 -12.43 -8.55 -7.82
CA ASP A 310 -13.67 -9.27 -8.02
C ASP A 310 -14.72 -8.39 -8.70
N MET A 311 -15.25 -8.87 -9.83
CA MET A 311 -16.41 -8.28 -10.51
C MET A 311 -16.24 -6.80 -10.87
N LEU A 312 -15.06 -6.42 -11.36
CA LEU A 312 -14.74 -5.09 -11.85
C LEU A 312 -15.74 -4.67 -12.93
N ASP A 313 -16.49 -3.61 -12.66
CA ASP A 313 -17.41 -3.02 -13.62
C ASP A 313 -16.63 -2.24 -14.69
N LEU A 314 -16.58 -2.80 -15.91
CA LEU A 314 -15.82 -2.25 -17.02
C LEU A 314 -16.41 -0.93 -17.54
N SER A 315 -17.64 -0.57 -17.15
CA SER A 315 -18.21 0.73 -17.50
C SER A 315 -17.44 1.90 -16.89
N PHE A 316 -16.75 1.69 -15.75
CA PHE A 316 -15.87 2.69 -15.14
C PHE A 316 -14.65 3.02 -16.02
N LEU A 317 -14.17 2.03 -16.78
CA LEU A 317 -12.96 2.14 -17.61
C LEU A 317 -13.27 2.70 -19.01
N ASN A 318 -14.53 2.69 -19.41
CA ASN A 318 -14.98 3.21 -20.69
C ASN A 318 -14.97 4.75 -20.67
N ASN A 319 -13.82 5.36 -20.91
CA ASN A 319 -13.68 6.78 -21.22
C ASN A 319 -13.33 6.99 -22.71
N GLU A 320 -13.63 8.16 -23.27
CA GLU A 320 -13.28 8.51 -24.66
C GLU A 320 -11.77 8.40 -24.90
N ASN A 321 -10.98 8.83 -23.90
CA ASN A 321 -9.53 8.77 -23.91
C ASN A 321 -8.94 7.41 -23.48
N SER A 322 -9.78 6.41 -23.13
CA SER A 322 -9.32 5.09 -22.70
C SER A 322 -9.03 4.17 -23.88
N LYS A 323 -8.00 3.32 -23.76
CA LYS A 323 -7.75 2.24 -24.73
C LYS A 323 -8.83 1.15 -24.72
N LEU A 324 -9.71 1.18 -23.72
CA LEU A 324 -10.86 0.29 -23.57
C LEU A 324 -12.19 0.95 -24.03
N ASN A 325 -12.12 2.04 -24.80
CA ASN A 325 -13.30 2.79 -25.29
C ASN A 325 -14.29 1.96 -26.14
N TRP A 326 -13.85 0.82 -26.69
CA TRP A 326 -14.65 -0.15 -27.43
C TRP A 326 -15.52 -1.04 -26.52
N ILE A 327 -15.27 -1.07 -25.21
CA ILE A 327 -16.10 -1.81 -24.24
C ILE A 327 -17.26 -0.92 -23.81
N LYS A 328 -18.51 -1.37 -24.00
CA LYS A 328 -19.71 -0.63 -23.58
C LYS A 328 -20.06 -0.92 -22.12
N SER A 329 -20.14 -2.20 -21.77
CA SER A 329 -20.52 -2.67 -20.43
C SER A 329 -20.07 -4.11 -20.22
N GLY A 330 -19.98 -4.53 -18.97
CA GLY A 330 -19.63 -5.90 -18.60
C GLY A 330 -18.91 -5.91 -17.26
N LYS A 331 -18.76 -7.09 -16.68
CA LYS A 331 -17.93 -7.28 -15.49
C LYS A 331 -16.73 -8.14 -15.82
N ALA A 332 -15.61 -7.88 -15.17
CA ALA A 332 -14.43 -8.73 -15.27
C ALA A 332 -13.91 -9.12 -13.89
N GLU A 333 -13.52 -10.37 -13.71
CA GLU A 333 -12.68 -10.77 -12.61
C GLU A 333 -11.23 -10.78 -13.11
N VAL A 334 -10.35 -10.05 -12.41
CA VAL A 334 -8.94 -9.94 -12.80
C VAL A 334 -8.06 -10.46 -11.68
N ILE A 335 -7.15 -11.37 -12.02
CA ILE A 335 -6.18 -11.95 -11.10
C ILE A 335 -4.78 -11.71 -11.67
N PHE A 336 -3.90 -11.12 -10.87
CA PHE A 336 -2.49 -10.94 -11.15
C PHE A 336 -1.68 -11.75 -10.14
N ASP A 337 -0.87 -12.69 -10.62
CA ASP A 337 0.17 -13.35 -9.83
C ASP A 337 1.51 -12.68 -10.19
N ILE A 338 2.06 -11.92 -9.25
CA ILE A 338 3.24 -11.08 -9.47
C ILE A 338 4.42 -11.70 -8.74
N LEU A 339 5.43 -12.13 -9.50
CA LEU A 339 6.70 -12.60 -8.97
C LEU A 339 7.66 -11.42 -8.86
N MET A 340 8.04 -11.10 -7.62
CA MET A 340 9.02 -10.05 -7.34
C MET A 340 10.45 -10.59 -7.44
N PRO A 341 11.40 -9.77 -7.93
CA PRO A 341 12.81 -10.15 -7.97
C PRO A 341 13.39 -10.28 -6.54
N GLU A 342 14.51 -11.00 -6.41
CA GLU A 342 15.24 -11.07 -5.15
C GLU A 342 15.78 -9.68 -4.77
N ASP A 343 15.41 -9.22 -3.58
CA ASP A 343 16.05 -8.07 -2.96
C ASP A 343 17.39 -8.52 -2.38
N ASP A 344 18.47 -8.44 -3.17
CA ASP A 344 19.86 -8.61 -2.68
C ASP A 344 20.25 -7.62 -1.55
N LEU A 345 19.35 -6.69 -1.22
CA LEU A 345 19.53 -5.69 -0.17
C LEU A 345 19.08 -6.17 1.22
N CYS A 346 18.43 -7.32 1.33
CA CYS A 346 17.93 -7.83 2.62
C CYS A 346 18.79 -8.94 3.24
N THR A 347 19.77 -9.51 2.52
CA THR A 347 20.51 -10.70 3.00
C THR A 347 21.86 -10.43 3.68
N HIS A 348 22.27 -9.16 3.89
CA HIS A 348 23.54 -8.86 4.58
C HIS A 348 23.49 -7.91 5.78
N HIS A 349 22.33 -7.35 6.17
CA HIS A 349 22.27 -6.42 7.30
C HIS A 349 21.38 -6.84 8.48
N GLU A 350 20.62 -7.93 8.41
CA GLU A 350 19.62 -8.24 9.45
C GLU A 350 20.03 -9.30 10.49
N LYS A 351 21.30 -9.74 10.52
CA LYS A 351 21.84 -10.52 11.66
C LYS A 351 23.13 -9.94 12.21
N LYS A 352 23.06 -8.72 12.71
CA LYS A 352 23.92 -8.31 13.81
C LYS A 352 23.17 -7.31 14.66
N ILE A 353 22.75 -7.74 15.85
CA ILE A 353 22.43 -6.85 16.95
C ILE A 353 23.76 -6.14 17.27
N ASP A 354 24.05 -5.06 16.55
CA ASP A 354 25.30 -4.34 16.70
C ASP A 354 25.23 -3.53 17.99
N LYS A 355 25.98 -4.01 18.97
CA LYS A 355 26.34 -3.33 20.20
C LYS A 355 26.86 -1.94 19.85
N PHE A 356 26.04 -0.92 20.10
CA PHE A 356 26.30 0.50 19.82
C PHE A 356 27.69 0.89 20.35
N SER A 357 28.66 1.07 19.46
CA SER A 357 30.05 1.41 19.78
C SER A 357 30.40 2.79 19.24
N LEU A 358 31.25 3.52 19.98
CA LEU A 358 31.75 4.84 19.59
C LEU A 358 32.49 4.82 18.24
N ASP A 359 33.01 3.67 17.83
CA ASP A 359 33.72 3.55 16.55
C ASP A 359 32.77 3.52 15.34
N LEU A 360 31.54 3.02 15.50
CA LEU A 360 30.50 3.10 14.46
C LEU A 360 30.02 4.55 14.26
N LEU A 361 29.94 5.34 15.34
CA LEU A 361 29.62 6.76 15.26
C LEU A 361 30.74 7.57 14.58
N LYS A 362 32.01 7.21 14.83
CA LYS A 362 33.14 7.81 14.11
C LYS A 362 33.12 7.47 12.63
N GLU A 363 32.87 6.20 12.28
CA GLU A 363 32.74 5.80 10.87
C GLU A 363 31.60 6.54 10.16
N LYS A 364 30.40 6.58 10.77
CA LYS A 364 29.26 7.32 10.21
C LYS A 364 29.53 8.82 10.12
N ALA A 365 30.19 9.42 11.12
CA ALA A 365 30.58 10.82 11.07
C ALA A 365 31.61 11.10 9.97
N ILE A 366 32.55 10.18 9.72
CA ILE A 366 33.52 10.27 8.62
C ILE A 366 32.81 10.12 7.26
N THR A 367 31.82 9.24 7.14
CA THR A 367 31.01 9.10 5.92
C THR A 367 30.20 10.36 5.65
N VAL A 368 29.58 10.95 6.67
CA VAL A 368 28.88 12.24 6.56
C VAL A 368 29.86 13.37 6.19
N TYR A 369 31.04 13.39 6.80
CA TYR A 369 32.08 14.39 6.50
C TYR A 369 32.60 14.27 5.06
N LYS A 370 32.82 13.04 4.57
CA LYS A 370 33.15 12.78 3.16
C LYS A 370 32.02 13.17 2.21
N LYS A 371 30.76 12.88 2.56
CA LYS A 371 29.57 13.23 1.75
C LYS A 371 29.31 14.74 1.70
N ILE A 372 29.82 15.50 2.67
CA ILE A 372 29.77 16.97 2.71
C ILE A 372 30.92 17.60 1.92
N ILE A 373 32.09 16.95 1.85
CA ILE A 373 33.28 17.46 1.15
C ILE A 373 33.32 17.05 -0.33
N ASP A 374 32.89 15.82 -0.66
CA ASP A 374 32.85 15.32 -2.02
C ASP A 374 31.47 15.61 -2.63
N GLN A 375 31.33 16.82 -3.16
CA GLN A 375 30.39 17.05 -4.25
C GLN A 375 30.93 16.32 -5.49
N TYR A 376 30.21 15.27 -5.91
CA TYR A 376 30.47 14.41 -7.10
C TYR A 376 31.55 13.34 -6.94
N GLU A 377 31.13 12.13 -6.58
CA GLU A 377 31.28 10.93 -7.43
C GLU A 377 30.50 9.75 -6.82
N GLU A 378 29.52 9.23 -7.56
CA GLU A 378 28.83 7.98 -7.21
C GLU A 378 29.79 6.80 -7.45
N PRO A 379 30.00 5.90 -6.47
CA PRO A 379 30.54 4.59 -6.81
C PRO A 379 29.47 3.79 -7.56
N GLN A 380 29.53 3.85 -8.90
CA GLN A 380 28.80 2.93 -9.76
C GLN A 380 29.41 1.53 -9.65
N LEU A 381 28.95 0.76 -8.66
CA LEU A 381 29.10 -0.69 -8.72
C LEU A 381 28.04 -1.23 -9.69
N ASN A 382 28.30 -1.05 -10.98
CA ASN A 382 27.46 -1.54 -12.07
C ASN A 382 27.68 -3.05 -12.23
N LEU A 383 27.00 -3.82 -11.38
CA LEU A 383 26.51 -5.14 -11.76
C LEU A 383 25.02 -4.94 -12.03
N GLU A 384 24.70 -4.52 -13.25
CA GLU A 384 23.31 -4.50 -13.75
C GLU A 384 22.81 -5.96 -13.84
N MET A 385 22.48 -6.56 -12.71
CA MET A 385 21.54 -7.66 -12.71
C MET A 385 20.21 -7.06 -13.17
N ASN A 386 19.88 -7.27 -14.45
CA ASN A 386 18.57 -6.95 -14.98
C ASN A 386 17.54 -7.75 -14.18
N LYS A 387 16.97 -7.11 -13.15
CA LYS A 387 15.89 -7.66 -12.36
C LYS A 387 14.61 -7.51 -13.15
N TYR A 388 13.84 -8.59 -13.24
CA TYR A 388 12.58 -8.62 -13.96
C TYR A 388 11.45 -8.90 -12.98
N VAL A 389 10.32 -8.26 -13.21
CA VAL A 389 9.05 -8.58 -12.57
C VAL A 389 8.25 -9.42 -13.57
N VAL A 390 7.80 -10.60 -13.13
CA VAL A 390 6.96 -11.47 -13.95
C VAL A 390 5.53 -11.36 -13.43
N ILE A 391 4.60 -11.06 -14.32
CA ILE A 391 3.18 -10.86 -14.00
C ILE A 391 2.38 -11.86 -14.82
N ASP A 392 1.81 -12.85 -14.15
CA ASP A 392 0.83 -13.77 -14.72
C ASP A 392 -0.57 -13.19 -14.53
N MET A 393 -1.22 -12.83 -15.63
CA MET A 393 -2.58 -12.26 -15.63
C MET A 393 -3.60 -13.30 -16.04
N LYS A 394 -4.75 -13.28 -15.35
CA LYS A 394 -5.95 -14.03 -15.71
C LYS A 394 -7.16 -13.10 -15.65
N ILE A 395 -7.93 -13.05 -16.74
CA ILE A 395 -9.13 -12.22 -16.87
C ILE A 395 -10.32 -13.12 -17.21
N ASN A 396 -11.38 -13.07 -16.41
CA ASN A 396 -12.65 -13.72 -16.70
C ASN A 396 -13.69 -12.64 -17.02
N TYR A 397 -14.35 -12.72 -18.18
CA TYR A 397 -15.39 -11.77 -18.56
C TYR A 397 -16.79 -12.31 -18.27
N TYR A 398 -17.67 -11.42 -17.85
CA TYR A 398 -19.07 -11.71 -17.55
C TYR A 398 -19.95 -10.70 -18.29
N ASN A 399 -20.81 -11.20 -19.19
CA ASN A 399 -21.78 -10.40 -19.94
C ASN A 399 -21.14 -9.18 -20.63
N LEU A 400 -20.00 -9.39 -21.29
CA LEU A 400 -19.30 -8.34 -22.01
C LEU A 400 -20.14 -7.85 -23.21
N LYS A 401 -20.31 -6.54 -23.34
CA LYS A 401 -20.90 -5.90 -24.50
C LYS A 401 -19.94 -4.85 -25.03
N ALA A 402 -19.75 -4.84 -26.35
CA ALA A 402 -18.84 -3.95 -27.03
C ALA A 402 -19.58 -2.96 -27.94
N LYS A 403 -18.93 -1.87 -28.31
CA LYS A 403 -19.41 -0.88 -29.28
C LYS A 403 -18.25 -0.42 -30.14
N MET A 404 -18.54 0.02 -31.35
CA MET A 404 -17.51 0.67 -32.16
C MET A 404 -17.13 2.01 -31.48
N PRO A 405 -15.84 2.24 -31.20
CA PRO A 405 -15.40 3.51 -30.65
C PRO A 405 -15.38 4.60 -31.72
N SER A 406 -15.38 5.87 -31.30
CA SER A 406 -15.19 7.01 -32.21
C SER A 406 -13.78 7.00 -32.80
N ASP A 407 -12.77 6.78 -31.96
CA ASP A 407 -11.37 6.65 -32.32
C ASP A 407 -10.86 5.25 -32.03
N ILE A 408 -10.12 4.68 -32.98
CA ILE A 408 -9.52 3.36 -32.85
C ILE A 408 -8.45 3.43 -31.75
N PRO A 409 -8.41 2.45 -30.82
CA PRO A 409 -7.38 2.43 -29.79
C PRO A 409 -6.00 2.23 -30.43
N CYS A 410 -5.13 3.22 -30.24
CA CYS A 410 -3.74 3.22 -30.71
C CYS A 410 -2.76 3.24 -29.54
N SER A 411 -1.54 2.75 -29.75
CA SER A 411 -0.43 2.91 -28.81
C SER A 411 -0.07 4.39 -28.64
N SER A 412 0.03 4.87 -27.41
CA SER A 412 0.40 6.27 -27.14
C SER A 412 1.89 6.53 -27.42
N LEU A 413 2.71 5.47 -27.46
CA LEU A 413 4.14 5.56 -27.73
C LEU A 413 4.46 5.58 -29.23
N THR A 414 3.81 4.70 -29.98
CA THR A 414 4.10 4.51 -31.42
C THR A 414 3.09 5.20 -32.33
N GLY A 415 1.92 5.57 -31.81
CA GLY A 415 0.81 6.10 -32.59
C GLY A 415 0.11 5.06 -33.48
N LYS A 416 0.53 3.79 -33.43
CA LYS A 416 -0.03 2.72 -34.27
C LYS A 416 -1.30 2.14 -33.65
N PRO A 417 -2.35 1.82 -34.44
CA PRO A 417 -3.51 1.11 -33.94
C PRO A 417 -3.13 -0.31 -33.47
N TYR A 418 -3.72 -0.78 -32.36
CA TYR A 418 -3.50 -2.15 -31.88
C TYR A 418 -4.15 -3.21 -32.77
N ILE A 419 -5.23 -2.82 -33.44
CA ILE A 419 -6.10 -3.67 -34.24
C ILE A 419 -6.65 -2.84 -35.41
N SER A 420 -6.82 -3.46 -36.57
CA SER A 420 -7.43 -2.75 -37.71
C SER A 420 -8.92 -2.50 -37.48
N ALA A 421 -9.46 -1.44 -38.10
CA ALA A 421 -10.90 -1.13 -38.03
C ALA A 421 -11.83 -2.31 -38.40
N PRO A 422 -11.61 -3.06 -39.51
CA PRO A 422 -12.48 -4.17 -39.87
C PRO A 422 -12.37 -5.36 -38.90
N GLU A 423 -11.17 -5.65 -38.39
CA GLU A 423 -10.98 -6.72 -37.40
C GLU A 423 -11.68 -6.37 -36.08
N LEU A 424 -11.58 -5.11 -35.63
CA LEU A 424 -12.26 -4.63 -34.43
C LEU A 424 -13.77 -4.71 -34.59
N GLN A 425 -14.31 -4.29 -35.74
CA GLN A 425 -15.74 -4.42 -36.02
C GLN A 425 -16.18 -5.89 -35.98
N SER A 426 -15.40 -6.77 -36.60
CA SER A 426 -15.68 -8.21 -36.59
C SER A 426 -15.63 -8.81 -35.18
N LEU A 427 -14.69 -8.36 -34.35
CA LEU A 427 -14.60 -8.75 -32.94
C LEU A 427 -15.80 -8.23 -32.12
N ILE A 428 -16.20 -6.98 -32.32
CA ILE A 428 -17.37 -6.39 -31.64
C ILE A 428 -18.64 -7.16 -32.01
N THR A 429 -18.84 -7.48 -33.29
CA THR A 429 -19.97 -8.29 -33.74
C THR A 429 -19.94 -9.67 -33.08
N PHE A 430 -18.78 -10.32 -33.02
CA PHE A 430 -18.63 -11.61 -32.35
C PHE A 430 -18.96 -11.54 -30.85
N ILE A 431 -18.48 -10.51 -30.13
CA ILE A 431 -18.75 -10.33 -28.69
C ILE A 431 -20.24 -10.07 -28.42
N ASN A 432 -20.89 -9.29 -29.29
CA ASN A 432 -22.29 -8.91 -29.11
C ASN A 432 -23.28 -9.96 -29.62
N ASP A 433 -22.85 -10.89 -30.49
CA ASP A 433 -23.70 -11.96 -30.96
C ASP A 433 -23.86 -13.02 -29.86
N GLU A 434 -25.07 -13.14 -29.31
CA GLU A 434 -25.40 -14.13 -28.26
C GLU A 434 -25.18 -15.58 -28.73
N LYS A 435 -25.01 -15.81 -30.04
CA LYS A 435 -24.75 -17.12 -30.64
C LYS A 435 -23.40 -17.23 -31.37
N PHE A 436 -22.46 -16.30 -31.17
CA PHE A 436 -21.12 -16.32 -31.81
C PHE A 436 -21.10 -16.39 -33.34
N GLY A 437 -22.06 -15.76 -34.03
CA GLY A 437 -22.09 -15.68 -35.49
C GLY A 437 -23.25 -16.42 -36.16
N LEU A 438 -24.23 -16.96 -35.41
CA LEU A 438 -25.42 -17.57 -36.00
C LEU A 438 -26.44 -16.55 -36.52
N SER A 439 -26.29 -15.26 -36.18
CA SER A 439 -27.25 -14.21 -36.55
C SER A 439 -26.77 -13.28 -37.67
N SER A 440 -25.55 -13.42 -38.18
CA SER A 440 -25.11 -12.69 -39.38
C SER A 440 -25.68 -13.30 -40.66
N ALA A 441 -27.00 -13.23 -40.79
CA ALA A 441 -27.73 -13.41 -42.04
C ALA A 441 -27.53 -12.19 -42.96
N ASN A 442 -26.30 -12.01 -43.46
CA ASN A 442 -26.04 -11.18 -44.65
C ASN A 442 -25.53 -12.03 -45.84
N PHE A 443 -25.61 -13.36 -45.73
CA PHE A 443 -25.31 -14.27 -46.85
C PHE A 443 -26.54 -14.68 -47.67
N GLN A 444 -27.74 -14.17 -47.34
CA GLN A 444 -29.00 -14.51 -48.03
C GLN A 444 -29.41 -13.54 -49.16
N GLN A 445 -28.50 -12.70 -49.68
CA GLN A 445 -28.81 -11.82 -50.83
C GLN A 445 -28.06 -12.17 -52.13
N ILE A 446 -27.43 -13.35 -52.22
CA ILE A 446 -26.88 -13.86 -53.49
C ILE A 446 -27.36 -15.29 -53.75
N SER A 447 -28.67 -15.46 -53.76
CA SER A 447 -29.38 -16.50 -54.52
C SER A 447 -30.84 -16.37 -54.16
N ASN A 448 -31.59 -15.68 -55.03
CA ASN A 448 -33.00 -15.94 -55.33
C ASN A 448 -33.48 -14.81 -56.26
N GLY A 449 -32.95 -14.82 -57.48
CA GLY A 449 -33.74 -14.46 -58.63
C GLY A 449 -34.22 -15.77 -59.23
N ILE A 450 -35.51 -16.08 -59.03
CA ILE A 450 -36.42 -16.80 -59.92
C ILE A 450 -37.76 -16.91 -59.17
N ASP A 451 -38.81 -16.59 -59.90
CA ASP A 451 -40.17 -16.27 -59.48
C ASP A 451 -40.94 -17.42 -58.82
N ALA A 452 -41.84 -17.09 -57.90
CA ALA A 452 -43.20 -17.64 -57.85
C ALA A 452 -44.05 -16.82 -56.86
N ASP A 453 -45.12 -16.26 -57.39
CA ASP A 453 -46.24 -15.61 -56.70
C ASP A 453 -46.86 -16.53 -55.63
N ASP A 454 -47.20 -16.00 -54.45
CA ASP A 454 -48.55 -16.11 -53.88
C ASP A 454 -48.72 -15.14 -52.71
N ASP A 455 -49.85 -14.44 -52.70
CA ASP A 455 -50.30 -13.52 -51.68
C ASP A 455 -50.77 -14.27 -50.41
N THR A 456 -50.72 -13.65 -49.23
CA THR A 456 -51.85 -13.48 -48.28
C THR A 456 -51.37 -13.05 -46.86
N TYR A 457 -52.17 -12.17 -46.26
CA TYR A 457 -52.05 -11.41 -45.01
C TYR A 457 -52.36 -12.18 -43.69
N THR A 458 -51.95 -11.58 -42.56
CA THR A 458 -52.50 -11.63 -41.16
C THR A 458 -52.36 -12.94 -40.36
N GLU A 459 -52.23 -13.03 -39.02
CA GLU A 459 -52.44 -12.12 -37.89
C GLU A 459 -51.76 -12.68 -36.61
N TYR A 460 -51.63 -11.84 -35.57
CA TYR A 460 -51.17 -12.16 -34.22
C TYR A 460 -52.16 -13.05 -33.44
N THR A 461 -51.67 -13.93 -32.55
CA THR A 461 -52.21 -14.00 -31.17
C THR A 461 -51.27 -14.71 -30.20
N GLN A 462 -51.20 -14.13 -29.00
CA GLN A 462 -50.57 -14.57 -27.77
C GLN A 462 -51.68 -15.08 -26.83
N ASP A 463 -51.36 -16.05 -25.97
CA ASP A 463 -52.00 -16.50 -24.71
C ASP A 463 -52.03 -18.04 -24.64
N ASP A 464 -51.99 -18.72 -23.51
CA ASP A 464 -51.50 -18.51 -22.14
C ASP A 464 -51.78 -19.86 -21.41
N SER A 465 -51.16 -20.08 -20.25
CA SER A 465 -51.52 -21.06 -19.19
C SER A 465 -51.24 -22.58 -19.38
N ILE A 466 -50.28 -23.17 -18.64
CA ILE A 466 -50.31 -23.79 -17.28
C ILE A 466 -50.95 -25.20 -17.28
N GLU A 467 -50.20 -26.25 -16.90
CA GLU A 467 -50.48 -27.09 -15.71
C GLU A 467 -49.50 -28.27 -15.54
N ASP A 468 -49.34 -28.60 -14.26
CA ASP A 468 -48.45 -29.57 -13.62
C ASP A 468 -48.70 -31.05 -14.01
N ASN A 469 -47.65 -31.88 -13.98
CA ASN A 469 -47.46 -32.89 -12.92
C ASN A 469 -46.35 -33.91 -13.20
N ASP A 470 -45.83 -34.38 -12.07
CA ASP A 470 -45.39 -35.73 -11.74
C ASP A 470 -43.90 -36.14 -11.82
N TYR A 471 -43.48 -36.63 -10.65
CA TYR A 471 -42.22 -37.31 -10.38
C TYR A 471 -42.24 -38.69 -11.04
N ASN A 472 -41.19 -39.01 -11.82
CA ASN A 472 -40.75 -40.40 -11.97
C ASN A 472 -39.23 -40.48 -12.00
N GLU A 473 -38.77 -41.47 -11.25
CA GLU A 473 -37.39 -41.79 -10.91
C GLU A 473 -36.73 -42.60 -12.04
N ILE A 474 -35.54 -42.14 -12.43
CA ILE A 474 -34.39 -42.88 -12.99
C ILE A 474 -34.68 -43.85 -14.16
N THR A 475 -34.22 -43.46 -15.36
CA THR A 475 -33.64 -44.42 -16.31
C THR A 475 -32.47 -43.73 -17.01
N ILE A 476 -31.26 -44.27 -16.79
CA ILE A 476 -30.06 -43.95 -17.56
C ILE A 476 -30.33 -44.46 -18.97
N ASN A 477 -30.72 -43.55 -19.87
CA ASN A 477 -30.60 -43.75 -21.30
C ASN A 477 -29.45 -42.87 -21.75
N ASP A 478 -28.35 -43.53 -22.10
CA ASP A 478 -27.35 -43.00 -23.00
C ASP A 478 -28.07 -42.63 -24.30
N ASP A 479 -28.27 -41.34 -24.54
CA ASP A 479 -28.33 -40.65 -25.84
C ASP A 479 -28.99 -39.28 -25.64
N ASP A 480 -28.40 -38.25 -26.25
CA ASP A 480 -28.86 -36.85 -26.34
C ASP A 480 -28.53 -35.86 -25.20
N ASP A 481 -27.24 -35.73 -24.89
CA ASP A 481 -26.70 -34.63 -24.06
C ASP A 481 -26.10 -33.47 -24.90
N GLU A 482 -26.56 -33.25 -26.14
CA GLU A 482 -26.06 -32.18 -27.04
C GLU A 482 -26.60 -30.77 -26.72
N SER A 483 -27.66 -30.65 -25.91
CA SER A 483 -28.18 -29.34 -25.46
C SER A 483 -27.28 -28.67 -24.40
N SER A 484 -26.50 -29.48 -23.66
CA SER A 484 -25.61 -29.01 -22.58
C SER A 484 -24.29 -28.38 -23.08
N VAL A 485 -23.91 -28.62 -24.34
CA VAL A 485 -22.68 -28.08 -24.95
C VAL A 485 -22.86 -26.61 -25.34
N ILE A 486 -24.08 -26.21 -25.70
CA ILE A 486 -24.38 -24.86 -26.17
C ILE A 486 -24.48 -23.87 -24.99
N ASP A 487 -24.97 -24.31 -23.83
CA ASP A 487 -25.05 -23.44 -22.64
C ASP A 487 -23.68 -23.13 -22.03
N LYS A 488 -22.69 -24.03 -22.16
CA LYS A 488 -21.31 -23.77 -21.75
C LYS A 488 -20.61 -22.71 -22.61
N ASN A 489 -21.12 -22.43 -23.80
CA ASN A 489 -20.51 -21.48 -24.73
C ASN A 489 -20.85 -20.01 -24.42
N LYS A 490 -21.83 -19.69 -23.56
CA LYS A 490 -22.27 -18.29 -23.37
C LYS A 490 -21.22 -17.35 -22.75
N MET A 491 -20.11 -17.87 -22.24
CA MET A 491 -19.07 -17.08 -21.58
C MET A 491 -17.76 -17.13 -22.35
N LEU A 492 -17.15 -15.96 -22.57
CA LEU A 492 -15.78 -15.87 -23.07
C LEU A 492 -14.84 -16.65 -22.13
N PRO A 493 -13.90 -17.44 -22.67
CA PRO A 493 -12.99 -18.20 -21.84
C PRO A 493 -12.10 -17.26 -21.03
N PRO A 494 -11.51 -17.78 -19.94
CA PRO A 494 -10.56 -17.02 -19.16
C PRO A 494 -9.30 -16.72 -20.01
N ILE A 495 -9.04 -15.44 -20.26
CA ILE A 495 -7.82 -15.01 -20.94
C ILE A 495 -6.67 -15.11 -19.95
N LYS A 496 -5.59 -15.77 -20.35
CA LYS A 496 -4.38 -15.92 -19.53
C LYS A 496 -3.15 -15.56 -20.34
N PHE A 497 -2.31 -14.68 -19.80
CA PHE A 497 -1.07 -14.27 -20.44
C PHE A 497 -0.05 -13.83 -19.40
N ARG A 498 1.22 -13.83 -19.81
CA ARG A 498 2.35 -13.44 -18.97
C ARG A 498 2.98 -12.18 -19.53
N ILE A 499 3.21 -11.19 -18.68
CA ILE A 499 4.03 -10.03 -18.98
C ILE A 499 5.32 -10.10 -18.17
N ILE A 500 6.44 -9.79 -18.83
CA ILE A 500 7.75 -9.65 -18.21
C ILE A 500 8.20 -8.21 -18.40
N GLN A 501 8.48 -7.51 -17.31
CA GLN A 501 8.97 -6.13 -17.35
C GLN A 501 10.25 -5.97 -16.56
N ASN A 502 11.09 -5.02 -17.00
CA ASN A 502 12.29 -4.68 -16.27
C ASN A 502 11.88 -3.93 -14.99
N LEU A 503 12.59 -4.16 -13.89
CA LEU A 503 12.33 -3.50 -12.63
C LEU A 503 12.36 -1.96 -12.73
N ASN A 504 13.22 -1.42 -13.59
CA ASN A 504 13.32 0.02 -13.86
C ASN A 504 12.09 0.61 -14.56
N ASP A 505 11.26 -0.23 -15.19
CA ASP A 505 9.99 0.19 -15.80
C ASP A 505 8.93 0.51 -14.71
N PHE A 506 9.15 0.11 -13.45
CA PHE A 506 8.22 0.44 -12.35
C PHE A 506 8.49 1.81 -11.70
N GLU A 507 9.53 2.52 -12.15
CA GLU A 507 9.82 3.86 -11.65
C GLU A 507 8.81 4.90 -12.18
N TYR A 508 8.29 5.73 -11.27
CA TYR A 508 7.37 6.83 -11.56
C TYR A 508 6.10 6.43 -12.32
N LEU A 509 5.62 5.19 -12.16
CA LEU A 509 4.37 4.76 -12.77
C LEU A 509 3.19 5.63 -12.32
N ASP A 510 2.39 6.06 -13.29
CA ASP A 510 1.17 6.82 -13.03
C ASP A 510 -0.02 5.89 -12.79
N LEU A 511 -0.44 5.78 -11.53
CA LEU A 511 -1.52 4.89 -11.12
C LEU A 511 -2.89 5.24 -11.74
N PRO A 512 -3.35 6.50 -11.74
CA PRO A 512 -4.58 6.88 -12.42
C PRO A 512 -4.67 6.39 -13.86
N SER A 513 -3.67 6.69 -14.71
CA SER A 513 -3.66 6.24 -16.11
C SER A 513 -3.60 4.73 -16.25
N LEU A 514 -2.84 4.04 -15.36
CA LEU A 514 -2.73 2.58 -15.36
C LEU A 514 -4.07 1.91 -15.03
N ILE A 515 -4.81 2.45 -14.06
CA ILE A 515 -6.12 1.92 -13.65
C ILE A 515 -7.17 2.19 -14.74
N SER A 516 -7.22 3.39 -15.31
CA SER A 516 -8.22 3.78 -16.30
C SER A 516 -7.89 3.34 -17.73
N PHE A 517 -6.67 2.85 -17.98
CA PHE A 517 -6.11 2.60 -19.31
C PHE A 517 -6.21 3.85 -20.22
N THR A 518 -6.08 5.04 -19.64
CA THR A 518 -6.20 6.31 -20.37
C THR A 518 -4.93 6.62 -21.15
N SER A 519 -5.06 7.03 -22.42
CA SER A 519 -3.99 7.74 -23.11
C SER A 519 -3.95 9.20 -22.72
N LEU A 520 -2.80 9.62 -22.24
CA LEU A 520 -2.45 11.02 -22.18
C LEU A 520 -1.75 11.45 -23.47
N PRO A 521 -1.86 12.75 -23.84
CA PRO A 521 -1.03 13.29 -24.90
C PRO A 521 0.44 13.08 -24.55
N LYS A 522 1.27 12.86 -25.56
CA LYS A 522 2.72 12.76 -25.36
C LYS A 522 3.20 14.07 -24.72
N PRO A 523 3.98 14.02 -23.62
CA PRO A 523 4.53 15.22 -23.01
C PRO A 523 5.42 15.97 -24.00
N GLU A 524 5.47 17.30 -23.87
CA GLU A 524 6.37 18.14 -24.66
C GLU A 524 7.83 17.73 -24.44
N ASP A 525 8.67 17.85 -25.47
CA ASP A 525 10.08 17.42 -25.40
C ASP A 525 10.91 18.24 -24.36
N CYS A 526 10.37 19.37 -23.88
CA CYS A 526 10.95 20.20 -22.82
C CYS A 526 10.49 19.83 -21.40
N ALA A 527 9.63 18.82 -21.25
CA ALA A 527 9.10 18.41 -19.94
C ALA A 527 10.19 17.79 -19.05
N ASP A 528 9.93 17.77 -17.73
CA ASP A 528 10.84 17.15 -16.76
C ASP A 528 11.09 15.67 -17.13
N GLU A 529 12.33 15.21 -17.04
CA GLU A 529 12.73 13.83 -17.34
C GLU A 529 11.86 12.78 -16.62
N LYS A 530 11.44 13.10 -15.39
CA LYS A 530 10.55 12.25 -14.58
C LYS A 530 9.18 12.03 -15.22
N ILE A 531 8.62 13.07 -15.84
CA ILE A 531 7.31 13.03 -16.50
C ILE A 531 7.41 12.18 -17.76
N ILE A 532 8.47 12.39 -18.54
CA ILE A 532 8.75 11.59 -19.74
C ILE A 532 8.91 10.11 -19.35
N LYS A 533 9.70 9.82 -18.31
CA LYS A 533 9.88 8.46 -17.80
C LYS A 533 8.58 7.84 -17.30
N SER A 534 7.79 8.59 -16.52
CA SER A 534 6.46 8.17 -16.05
C SER A 534 5.52 7.82 -17.21
N PHE A 535 5.45 8.68 -18.22
CA PHE A 535 4.64 8.47 -19.42
C PHE A 535 5.08 7.23 -20.19
N VAL A 536 6.38 7.09 -20.44
CA VAL A 536 6.94 5.95 -21.19
C VAL A 536 6.68 4.63 -20.47
N ASN A 537 7.04 4.56 -19.18
CA ASN A 537 6.88 3.37 -18.36
C ASN A 537 5.42 2.93 -18.24
N THR A 538 4.51 3.88 -17.99
CA THR A 538 3.08 3.58 -17.84
C THR A 538 2.47 3.09 -19.16
N ASN A 539 2.75 3.78 -20.28
CA ASN A 539 2.21 3.36 -21.57
C ASN A 539 2.85 2.06 -22.08
N LYS A 540 4.11 1.77 -21.76
CA LYS A 540 4.74 0.47 -22.08
C LYS A 540 3.97 -0.69 -21.46
N PHE A 541 3.53 -0.55 -20.21
CA PHE A 541 2.69 -1.55 -19.55
C PHE A 541 1.29 -1.65 -20.18
N ILE A 542 0.65 -0.51 -20.43
CA ILE A 542 -0.69 -0.45 -21.04
C ILE A 542 -0.68 -1.10 -22.43
N ASP A 543 0.25 -0.70 -23.30
CA ASP A 543 0.37 -1.18 -24.67
C ASP A 543 0.60 -2.70 -24.70
N ALA A 544 1.48 -3.21 -23.82
CA ALA A 544 1.72 -4.65 -23.70
C ALA A 544 0.45 -5.40 -23.24
N SER A 545 -0.27 -4.87 -22.26
CA SER A 545 -1.50 -5.49 -21.73
C SER A 545 -2.63 -5.50 -22.76
N ILE A 546 -2.86 -4.38 -23.44
CA ILE A 546 -3.94 -4.27 -24.44
C ILE A 546 -3.65 -5.14 -25.66
N THR A 547 -2.39 -5.21 -26.11
CA THR A 547 -2.00 -6.03 -27.26
C THR A 547 -2.24 -7.52 -26.98
N GLU A 548 -1.85 -8.02 -25.82
CA GLU A 548 -2.08 -9.42 -25.42
C GLU A 548 -3.57 -9.76 -25.26
N VAL A 549 -4.36 -8.85 -24.68
CA VAL A 549 -5.80 -9.07 -24.53
C VAL A 549 -6.50 -9.12 -25.89
N LEU A 550 -6.19 -8.18 -26.79
CA LEU A 550 -6.80 -8.15 -28.12
C LEU A 550 -6.36 -9.33 -28.99
N SER A 551 -5.09 -9.71 -28.96
CA SER A 551 -4.58 -10.86 -29.72
C SER A 551 -5.27 -12.15 -29.30
N LEU A 552 -5.39 -12.41 -27.99
CA LEU A 552 -6.05 -13.61 -27.47
C LEU A 552 -7.55 -13.64 -27.77
N LEU A 553 -8.22 -12.49 -27.73
CA LEU A 553 -9.63 -12.39 -28.13
C LEU A 553 -9.83 -12.68 -29.62
N LEU A 554 -8.92 -12.22 -30.48
CA LEU A 554 -8.97 -12.51 -31.92
C LEU A 554 -8.71 -13.98 -32.22
N VAL A 555 -7.68 -14.57 -31.61
CA VAL A 555 -7.38 -16.01 -31.75
C VAL A 555 -8.58 -16.84 -31.31
N TYR A 556 -9.19 -16.51 -30.17
CA TYR A 556 -10.37 -17.22 -29.69
C TYR A 556 -11.56 -17.10 -30.66
N LYS A 557 -11.79 -15.92 -31.22
CA LYS A 557 -12.83 -15.71 -32.23
C LYS A 557 -12.61 -16.62 -33.45
N GLU A 558 -11.38 -16.68 -33.97
CA GLU A 558 -11.04 -17.52 -35.13
C GLU A 558 -11.20 -19.02 -34.83
N GLU A 559 -10.80 -19.44 -33.63
CA GLU A 559 -10.96 -20.82 -33.16
C GLU A 559 -12.44 -21.24 -33.12
N ILE A 560 -13.30 -20.40 -32.54
CA ILE A 560 -14.75 -20.67 -32.48
C ILE A 560 -15.37 -20.68 -33.87
N GLN A 561 -15.02 -19.74 -34.75
CA GLN A 561 -15.51 -19.73 -36.12
C GLN A 561 -15.12 -21.01 -36.87
N THR A 562 -13.88 -21.46 -36.73
CA THR A 562 -13.40 -22.70 -37.35
C THR A 562 -14.13 -23.93 -36.80
N ASN A 563 -14.34 -23.99 -35.48
CA ASN A 563 -15.04 -25.08 -34.83
C ASN A 563 -16.51 -25.14 -35.28
N LEU A 564 -17.18 -23.98 -35.36
CA LEU A 564 -18.55 -23.88 -35.89
C LEU A 564 -18.62 -24.37 -37.34
N ILE A 565 -17.71 -23.93 -38.21
CA ILE A 565 -17.65 -24.41 -39.61
C ILE A 565 -17.48 -25.94 -39.65
N GLY A 566 -16.62 -26.50 -38.80
CA GLY A 566 -16.43 -27.94 -38.68
C GLY A 566 -17.71 -28.68 -38.28
N LEU A 567 -18.44 -28.18 -37.28
CA LEU A 567 -19.72 -28.74 -36.85
C LEU A 567 -20.79 -28.63 -37.94
N TYR A 568 -20.85 -27.52 -38.67
CA TYR A 568 -21.77 -27.35 -39.80
C TYR A 568 -21.46 -28.29 -40.98
N SER A 569 -20.18 -28.49 -41.30
CA SER A 569 -19.74 -29.44 -42.33
C SER A 569 -20.16 -30.88 -41.98
N ARG A 570 -19.97 -31.27 -40.71
CA ARG A 570 -20.41 -32.58 -40.20
C ARG A 570 -21.92 -32.75 -40.24
N ARG A 571 -22.67 -31.73 -39.80
CA ARG A 571 -24.15 -31.77 -39.77
C ARG A 571 -24.79 -31.76 -41.15
N SER A 572 -24.18 -31.09 -42.13
CA SER A 572 -24.69 -30.99 -43.50
C SER A 572 -24.30 -32.18 -44.41
N GLY A 573 -23.53 -33.16 -43.90
CA GLY A 573 -23.07 -34.31 -44.68
C GLY A 573 -22.07 -33.97 -45.80
N PHE A 574 -21.52 -32.75 -45.80
CA PHE A 574 -20.61 -32.28 -46.85
C PHE A 574 -19.24 -32.96 -46.87
N GLU A 575 -18.85 -33.66 -45.80
CA GLU A 575 -17.65 -34.53 -45.81
C GLU A 575 -17.72 -35.59 -46.93
N ILE A 576 -18.92 -36.11 -47.21
CA ILE A 576 -19.14 -37.09 -48.27
C ILE A 576 -19.03 -36.42 -49.66
N LEU A 577 -19.54 -35.20 -49.80
CA LEU A 577 -19.46 -34.45 -51.07
C LEU A 577 -18.03 -34.01 -51.38
N PHE A 578 -17.25 -33.55 -50.40
CA PHE A 578 -15.86 -33.16 -50.61
C PHE A 578 -14.95 -34.36 -50.89
N ASN A 579 -15.11 -35.47 -50.15
CA ASN A 579 -14.38 -36.71 -50.46
C ASN A 579 -14.75 -37.25 -51.85
N ASN A 580 -16.03 -37.23 -52.23
CA ASN A 580 -16.45 -37.67 -53.56
C ASN A 580 -16.03 -36.70 -54.67
N PHE A 581 -15.92 -35.40 -54.40
CA PHE A 581 -15.45 -34.41 -55.38
C PHE A 581 -13.95 -34.49 -55.60
N ILE A 582 -13.16 -34.69 -54.53
CA ILE A 582 -11.72 -34.94 -54.63
C ILE A 582 -11.46 -36.27 -55.34
N LEU A 583 -12.20 -37.33 -55.01
CA LEU A 583 -12.13 -38.61 -55.71
C LEU A 583 -12.58 -38.47 -57.17
N GLY A 584 -13.62 -37.70 -57.43
CA GLY A 584 -14.13 -37.41 -58.77
C GLY A 584 -13.11 -36.68 -59.64
N ASN A 585 -12.43 -35.66 -59.10
CA ASN A 585 -11.34 -34.96 -59.80
C ASN A 585 -10.10 -35.83 -59.96
N LEU A 586 -9.76 -36.68 -58.99
CA LEU A 586 -8.66 -37.62 -59.11
C LEU A 586 -8.93 -38.69 -60.19
N ILE A 587 -10.18 -39.17 -60.27
CA ILE A 587 -10.63 -40.09 -61.33
C ILE A 587 -10.64 -39.38 -62.69
N LEU A 588 -11.05 -38.11 -62.76
CA LEU A 588 -11.05 -37.33 -64.01
C LEU A 588 -9.62 -37.08 -64.52
N VAL A 589 -8.70 -36.75 -63.61
CA VAL A 589 -7.27 -36.58 -63.91
C VAL A 589 -6.62 -37.93 -64.29
N GLY A 590 -7.00 -39.02 -63.61
CA GLY A 590 -6.55 -40.37 -63.92
C GLY A 590 -7.07 -40.90 -65.27
N LEU A 591 -8.33 -40.61 -65.63
CA LEU A 591 -8.92 -40.95 -66.93
C LEU A 591 -8.36 -40.08 -68.06
N GLY A 592 -8.08 -38.80 -67.80
CA GLY A 592 -7.41 -37.91 -68.76
C GLY A 592 -5.99 -38.37 -69.10
N SER A 593 -5.30 -39.03 -68.16
CA SER A 593 -3.97 -39.63 -68.39
C SER A 593 -3.99 -40.94 -69.19
N PHE A 594 -5.16 -41.56 -69.39
CA PHE A 594 -5.31 -42.79 -70.18
C PHE A 594 -5.78 -42.53 -71.63
N VAL A 595 -6.15 -41.28 -71.94
CA VAL A 595 -6.68 -40.86 -73.26
C VAL A 595 -5.62 -40.09 -74.09
N ILE A 596 -4.40 -39.94 -73.59
CA ILE A 596 -3.20 -39.51 -74.34
C ILE A 596 -2.30 -40.74 -74.49
#